data_AF-A0AAF0UKI8-F1
#
_entry.id   AF-A0AAF0UKI8-F1
#
_cell.length_a   1.000
_cell.length_b   1.000
_cell.length_c   1.000
_cell.angle_alpha   90.00
_cell.angle_beta   90.00
_cell.angle_gamma   90.00
#
_symmetry.space_group_name_H-M   'P 1'
#
loop_
_entity.id
_entity.type
_entity.pdbx_description
1 polymer ?
#
loop_
_entity_poly.entity_id
_entity_poly.type
_entity_poly.pdbx_seq_one_letter_code
_entity_poly.pdbx_strand_id
1 'polypeptide(L)'
;MCCFQEIMLIVSVQIWSMKQDVCLHDFREHRKEIYTIKWSPTGAGTSNPNKQLLLASASFDSTVPLWDVELGRLLHSLNGHR
;
A
#
# COMPACT_ATOMS: atom_id res chain seq x y z
N MET A 1 11.11 6.16 -8.63
CA MET A 1 10.35 5.54 -9.72
C MET A 1 10.37 4.04 -9.45
N CYS A 2 9.38 3.51 -8.73
CA CYS A 2 9.36 2.11 -8.32
C CYS A 2 8.73 1.29 -9.45
N CYS A 3 9.59 0.59 -10.20
CA CYS A 3 9.22 -0.56 -11.01
C CYS A 3 9.34 -1.78 -10.09
N PHE A 4 8.34 -2.64 -10.04
CA PHE A 4 8.52 -4.05 -10.39
C PHE A 4 7.15 -4.72 -10.46
N GLN A 5 6.86 -5.17 -11.68
CA GLN A 5 5.70 -5.89 -12.11
C GLN A 5 5.98 -7.38 -11.90
N GLU A 6 5.17 -8.08 -11.12
CA GLU A 6 5.06 -9.54 -11.21
C GLU A 6 3.62 -9.96 -10.88
N ILE A 7 2.89 -10.32 -11.93
CA ILE A 7 1.50 -10.76 -11.89
C ILE A 7 1.49 -12.23 -11.46
N MET A 8 1.19 -12.49 -10.19
CA MET A 8 0.74 -13.82 -9.75
C MET A 8 -0.21 -13.65 -8.57
N LEU A 9 -1.52 -13.57 -8.86
CA LEU A 9 -2.63 -13.56 -7.89
C LEU A 9 -2.32 -12.79 -6.57
N ILE A 10 -1.85 -11.55 -6.70
CA ILE A 10 -1.35 -10.79 -5.55
C ILE A 10 -2.55 -10.26 -4.77
N VAL A 11 -2.92 -11.00 -3.73
CA VAL A 11 -3.82 -10.54 -2.66
C VAL A 11 -3.02 -9.88 -1.52
N SER A 12 -1.70 -9.79 -1.67
CA SER A 12 -0.79 -9.20 -0.69
C SER A 12 -0.15 -7.92 -1.24
N VAL A 13 -0.11 -6.87 -0.43
CA VAL A 13 0.67 -5.66 -0.72
C VAL A 13 1.99 -5.75 0.03
N GLN A 14 3.10 -5.75 -0.70
CA GLN A 14 4.44 -5.82 -0.11
C GLN A 14 5.22 -4.52 -0.33
N ILE A 15 5.94 -4.11 0.70
CA ILE A 15 6.84 -2.96 0.66
C ILE A 15 8.28 -3.47 0.77
N TRP A 16 9.11 -3.05 -0.18
CA TRP A 16 10.50 -3.50 -0.31
C TRP A 16 11.47 -2.33 -0.13
N SER A 17 12.57 -2.58 0.58
CA SER A 17 13.68 -1.64 0.73
C SER A 17 14.79 -1.95 -0.26
N MET A 18 15.00 -1.08 -1.24
CA MET A 18 16.08 -1.24 -2.24
C MET A 18 17.49 -1.16 -1.63
N LYS A 19 17.64 -0.55 -0.45
CA LYS A 19 18.97 -0.41 0.20
C LYS A 19 19.44 -1.70 0.85
N GLN A 20 18.51 -2.53 1.29
CA GLN A 20 18.78 -3.73 2.07
C GLN A 20 18.31 -5.00 1.34
N ASP A 21 17.61 -4.85 0.22
CA ASP A 21 17.00 -5.94 -0.55
C ASP A 21 16.09 -6.84 0.30
N VAL A 22 15.39 -6.22 1.25
CA VAL A 22 14.48 -6.91 2.19
C VAL A 22 13.05 -6.42 2.03
N CYS A 23 12.11 -7.34 2.25
CA CYS A 23 10.70 -7.00 2.44
C CYS A 23 10.54 -6.37 3.83
N LEU A 24 10.15 -5.10 3.87
CA LEU A 24 9.90 -4.38 5.12
C LEU A 24 8.54 -4.76 5.71
N HIS A 25 7.53 -4.81 4.83
CA HIS A 25 6.14 -5.05 5.23
C HIS A 25 5.43 -5.94 4.22
N ASP A 26 4.62 -6.87 4.73
CA ASP A 26 3.72 -7.74 3.97
C ASP A 26 2.30 -7.58 4.52
N PHE A 27 1.42 -6.96 3.74
CA PHE A 27 0.04 -6.71 4.10
C PHE A 27 -0.90 -7.66 3.37
N ARG A 28 -1.55 -8.57 4.10
CA ARG A 28 -2.45 -9.60 3.55
C ARG A 28 -3.91 -9.38 3.95
N GLU A 29 -4.38 -8.16 3.76
CA GLU A 29 -5.77 -7.80 4.08
C GLU A 29 -6.74 -8.16 2.96
N HIS A 30 -6.28 -8.18 1.71
CA HIS A 30 -7.16 -8.43 0.59
C HIS A 30 -7.51 -9.91 0.45
N ARG A 31 -8.77 -10.17 0.10
CA ARG A 31 -9.30 -11.51 -0.15
C ARG A 31 -9.38 -11.85 -1.63
N LYS A 32 -9.20 -10.85 -2.50
CA LYS A 32 -9.28 -10.95 -3.96
C LYS A 32 -8.21 -10.08 -4.62
N GLU A 33 -8.10 -10.15 -5.95
CA GLU A 33 -7.06 -9.43 -6.68
C GLU A 33 -7.12 -7.92 -6.43
N ILE A 34 -5.93 -7.36 -6.25
CA ILE A 34 -5.72 -5.93 -6.10
C ILE A 34 -5.64 -5.33 -7.49
N TYR A 35 -6.48 -4.34 -7.79
CA TYR A 35 -6.47 -3.68 -9.09
C TYR A 35 -5.55 -2.47 -9.15
N THR A 36 -5.43 -1.77 -8.03
CA THR A 36 -4.67 -0.52 -7.99
C THR A 36 -4.08 -0.27 -6.62
N ILE A 37 -2.92 0.37 -6.63
CA ILE A 37 -2.18 0.80 -5.45
C ILE A 37 -1.76 2.25 -5.69
N LYS A 38 -1.99 3.12 -4.70
CA LYS A 38 -1.66 4.55 -4.79
C LYS A 38 -1.05 5.04 -3.49
N TRP A 39 0.06 5.76 -3.63
CA TRP A 39 0.68 6.53 -2.56
C TRP A 39 -0.03 7.87 -2.39
N SER A 40 -0.18 8.34 -1.16
CA SER A 40 -0.54 9.74 -0.92
C SER A 40 0.63 10.66 -1.30
N PRO A 41 0.34 11.88 -1.81
CA PRO A 41 1.37 12.86 -2.14
C PRO A 41 1.87 13.58 -0.87
N THR A 42 2.25 12.82 0.16
CA THR A 42 2.70 13.31 1.46
C THR A 42 4.06 12.70 1.82
N GLY A 43 4.76 13.26 2.81
CA GLY A 43 6.08 12.80 3.25
C GLY A 43 7.25 13.58 2.64
N ALA A 44 8.47 13.19 3.02
CA ALA A 44 9.70 13.90 2.68
C ALA A 44 9.87 14.05 1.14
N GLY A 45 9.97 15.29 0.67
CA GLY A 45 10.09 15.61 -0.76
C GLY A 45 8.78 15.91 -1.48
N THR A 46 7.64 15.89 -0.79
CA THR A 46 6.33 16.33 -1.32
C THR A 46 5.95 17.72 -0.80
N SER A 47 4.85 18.29 -1.30
CA SER A 47 4.30 19.57 -0.83
C SER A 47 3.89 19.55 0.65
N ASN A 48 3.72 18.37 1.25
CA ASN A 48 3.30 18.19 2.64
C ASN A 48 4.27 17.27 3.39
N PRO A 49 5.47 17.76 3.75
CA PRO A 49 6.51 16.95 4.39
C PRO A 49 6.15 16.51 5.82
N ASN A 50 5.30 17.26 6.52
CA ASN A 50 4.89 16.94 7.88
C ASN A 50 3.69 15.96 7.96
N LYS A 51 3.15 15.52 6.82
CA LYS A 51 2.04 14.56 6.79
C LYS A 51 2.57 13.15 6.58
N GLN A 52 1.99 12.21 7.31
CA GLN A 52 2.28 10.77 7.19
C GLN A 52 2.12 10.30 5.75
N LEU A 53 3.05 9.45 5.32
CA LEU A 53 3.01 8.80 4.01
C LEU A 53 2.04 7.61 4.08
N LEU A 54 0.98 7.69 3.29
CA LEU A 54 -0.08 6.70 3.24
C LEU A 54 -0.01 5.89 1.95
N LEU A 55 -0.36 4.62 2.07
CA LEU A 55 -0.58 3.72 0.94
C LEU A 55 -2.04 3.27 0.94
N ALA A 56 -2.68 3.35 -0.22
CA ALA A 56 -4.01 2.83 -0.45
C ALA A 56 -3.94 1.71 -1.49
N SER A 57 -4.69 0.64 -1.31
CA SER A 57 -4.95 -0.32 -2.38
C SER A 57 -6.43 -0.64 -2.48
N ALA A 58 -6.91 -0.85 -3.71
CA ALA A 58 -8.29 -1.25 -3.96
C ALA A 58 -8.32 -2.63 -4.61
N SER A 59 -9.22 -3.47 -4.11
CA SER A 59 -9.41 -4.85 -4.53
C SER A 59 -10.85 -5.12 -4.94
N PHE A 60 -11.04 -6.24 -5.65
CA PHE A 60 -12.37 -6.77 -5.99
C PHE A 60 -13.18 -7.27 -4.77
N ASP A 61 -12.57 -7.30 -3.59
CA ASP A 61 -13.26 -7.64 -2.34
C ASP A 61 -14.10 -6.49 -1.75
N SER A 62 -14.20 -5.36 -2.47
CA SER A 62 -14.91 -4.13 -2.05
C SER A 62 -14.30 -3.45 -0.82
N THR A 63 -13.04 -3.77 -0.51
CA THR A 63 -12.27 -3.16 0.58
C THR A 63 -11.17 -2.27 0.03
N VAL A 64 -10.92 -1.17 0.72
CA VAL A 64 -9.80 -0.26 0.45
C VAL A 64 -9.07 0.02 1.75
N PRO A 65 -8.10 -0.82 2.14
CA PRO A 65 -7.20 -0.57 3.25
C PRO A 65 -6.28 0.63 2.97
N LEU A 66 -6.03 1.39 4.03
CA LEU A 66 -5.11 2.51 4.11
C LEU A 66 -4.03 2.16 5.13
N TRP A 67 -2.77 2.14 4.70
CA TRP A 67 -1.62 1.84 5.55
C TRP A 67 -0.74 3.05 5.76
N ASP A 68 -0.24 3.17 6.99
CA ASP A 68 0.90 4.01 7.30
C ASP A 68 2.16 3.21 6.98
N VAL A 69 2.96 3.73 6.05
CA VAL A 69 4.17 3.04 5.59
C VAL A 69 5.35 3.22 6.54
N GLU A 70 5.39 4.31 7.30
CA GLU A 70 6.46 4.53 8.27
C GLU A 70 6.28 3.63 9.50
N LEU A 71 5.03 3.44 9.92
CA LEU A 71 4.68 2.59 11.06
C LEU A 71 4.39 1.14 10.66
N GLY A 72 4.24 0.85 9.37
CA GLY A 72 3.93 -0.49 8.88
C GLY A 72 2.60 -1.04 9.38
N ARG A 73 1.59 -0.17 9.61
CA ARG A 73 0.30 -0.57 10.20
C ARG A 73 -0.88 -0.16 9.34
N LEU A 74 -1.92 -0.98 9.36
CA LEU A 74 -3.23 -0.61 8.83
C LEU A 74 -3.79 0.55 9.68
N LEU A 75 -4.06 1.68 9.06
CA LEU A 75 -4.76 2.78 9.71
C LEU A 75 -6.25 2.54 9.66
N HIS A 76 -6.81 2.41 8.45
CA HIS A 76 -8.24 2.33 8.21
C HIS A 76 -8.53 1.30 7.12
N SER A 77 -9.69 0.65 7.19
CA SER A 77 -10.22 -0.18 6.11
C SER A 77 -11.54 0.42 5.67
N LEU A 78 -11.56 0.95 4.45
CA LEU A 78 -12.77 1.53 3.86
C LEU A 78 -13.55 0.40 3.20
N ASN A 79 -14.70 0.07 3.79
CA ASN A 79 -15.61 -0.95 3.30
C ASN A 79 -16.90 -0.25 2.88
N GLY A 80 -17.33 -0.42 1.64
CA GLY A 80 -18.53 0.27 1.15
C GLY A 80 -18.56 0.56 -0.35
N HIS A 81 -17.49 0.24 -1.08
CA HIS A 81 -17.50 0.29 -2.54
C HIS A 81 -18.28 -0.93 -3.09
N ARG A 82 -19.60 -0.79 -3.13
CA ARG A 82 -20.53 -1.76 -3.74
C ARG A 82 -21.29 -1.11 -4.89
#